data_AF-A0A356F4E6-F1
#
_entry.id   AF-A0A356F4E6-F1
#
_cell.length_a   1.000
_cell.length_b   1.000
_cell.length_c   1.000
_cell.angle_alpha   90.00
_cell.angle_beta   90.00
_cell.angle_gamma   90.00
#
_symmetry.space_group_name_H-M   'P 1'
#
loop_
_entity.id
_entity.type
_entity.pdbx_description
1 polymer ?
#
loop_
_entity_poly.entity_id
_entity_poly.type
_entity_poly.pdbx_seq_one_letter_code
_entity_poly.pdbx_strand_id
1 'polypeptide(L)'
;MIEMLGVLAIIGVLSVGGIAGYSKALQKWKINIAINQYTHIIQGMIENQTSLRVLPHQHIDELLLAMGIIPESWNFDGSYIHDNLGNTITSYVNHMNEKTMTFEIYFGTSVNQQNISTKQICQAIIKDFIQPLHNTIYYTFLYQNSKLYLNWQGDHPISGQNNIGGDKFLKDVTPDEISKACSICENDDKTRCSLVFYF
;
A
#
# COMPACT_ATOMS: atom_id res chain seq x y z
N MET A 1 -46.32 -30.58 -2.29
CA MET A 1 -45.57 -29.59 -3.10
C MET A 1 -44.77 -28.59 -2.26
N ILE A 2 -45.08 -28.40 -0.95
CA ILE A 2 -44.43 -27.39 -0.10
C ILE A 2 -42.99 -27.74 0.34
N GLU A 3 -42.63 -29.02 0.33
CA GLU A 3 -41.29 -29.48 0.75
C GLU A 3 -40.18 -29.15 -0.27
N MET A 4 -40.51 -29.07 -1.57
CA MET A 4 -39.52 -28.68 -2.60
C MET A 4 -39.21 -27.18 -2.59
N LEU A 5 -40.14 -26.34 -2.11
CA LEU A 5 -39.92 -24.89 -1.99
C LEU A 5 -38.92 -24.55 -0.88
N GLY A 6 -38.93 -25.31 0.22
CA GLY A 6 -37.98 -25.12 1.34
C GLY A 6 -36.53 -25.41 0.94
N VAL A 7 -36.30 -26.48 0.17
CA VAL A 7 -34.95 -26.83 -0.32
C VAL A 7 -34.42 -25.79 -1.31
N LEU A 8 -35.27 -25.31 -2.22
CA LEU A 8 -34.88 -24.24 -3.16
C LEU A 8 -34.55 -22.92 -2.45
N ALA A 9 -35.28 -22.57 -1.39
CA ALA A 9 -34.99 -21.38 -0.59
C ALA A 9 -33.63 -21.48 0.13
N ILE A 10 -33.30 -22.65 0.69
CA ILE A 10 -32.01 -22.87 1.37
C ILE A 10 -30.85 -22.81 0.35
N ILE A 11 -31.00 -23.45 -0.81
CA ILE A 11 -30.00 -23.38 -1.90
C ILE A 11 -29.79 -21.94 -2.36
N GLY A 12 -30.88 -21.16 -2.51
CA GLY A 12 -30.79 -19.74 -2.86
C GLY A 12 -29.98 -18.92 -1.86
N VAL A 13 -30.27 -19.04 -0.55
CA VAL A 13 -29.58 -18.29 0.50
C VAL A 13 -28.10 -18.71 0.61
N LEU A 14 -27.80 -20.01 0.55
CA LEU A 14 -26.42 -20.50 0.60
C LEU A 14 -25.61 -20.11 -0.64
N SER A 15 -26.24 -20.04 -1.82
CA SER A 15 -25.59 -19.61 -3.05
C SER A 15 -25.22 -18.13 -3.00
N VAL A 16 -26.14 -17.27 -2.58
CA VAL A 16 -25.87 -15.81 -2.46
C VAL A 16 -24.85 -15.52 -1.36
N GLY A 17 -24.94 -16.21 -0.20
CA GLY A 17 -23.96 -16.11 0.88
C GLY A 17 -22.56 -16.61 0.48
N GLY A 18 -22.49 -17.74 -0.25
CA GLY A 18 -21.25 -18.31 -0.76
C GLY A 18 -20.56 -17.44 -1.80
N ILE A 19 -21.32 -16.85 -2.73
CA ILE A 19 -20.78 -15.95 -3.77
C ILE A 19 -20.26 -14.64 -3.14
N ALA A 20 -21.01 -14.05 -2.20
CA ALA A 20 -20.57 -12.84 -1.51
C ALA A 20 -19.34 -13.10 -0.62
N GLY A 21 -19.28 -14.25 0.05
CA GLY A 21 -18.12 -14.69 0.83
C GLY A 21 -16.88 -14.92 -0.04
N TYR A 22 -17.04 -15.61 -1.18
CA TYR A 22 -15.98 -15.86 -2.15
C TYR A 22 -15.39 -14.56 -2.70
N SER A 23 -16.25 -13.60 -3.07
CA SER A 23 -15.80 -12.29 -3.56
C SER A 23 -14.92 -11.56 -2.53
N LYS A 24 -15.34 -11.51 -1.26
CA LYS A 24 -14.53 -10.91 -0.18
C LYS A 24 -13.22 -11.65 0.06
N ALA A 25 -13.22 -12.97 0.02
CA ALA A 25 -12.01 -13.78 0.19
C ALA A 25 -11.02 -13.55 -0.97
N LEU A 26 -11.51 -13.46 -2.19
CA LEU A 26 -10.70 -13.18 -3.38
C LEU A 26 -10.06 -11.78 -3.32
N GLN A 27 -10.79 -10.77 -2.84
CA GLN A 27 -10.25 -9.41 -2.64
C GLN A 27 -9.10 -9.42 -1.65
N LYS A 28 -9.28 -10.06 -0.48
CA LYS A 28 -8.20 -10.22 0.50
C LYS A 28 -7.00 -10.96 -0.06
N TRP A 29 -7.23 -12.03 -0.83
CA TRP A 29 -6.17 -12.79 -1.48
C TRP A 29 -5.35 -11.93 -2.44
N LYS A 30 -6.00 -11.10 -3.27
CA LYS A 30 -5.32 -10.16 -4.17
C LYS A 30 -4.49 -9.12 -3.41
N ILE A 31 -5.05 -8.55 -2.34
CA ILE A 31 -4.34 -7.60 -1.47
C ILE A 31 -3.11 -8.25 -0.84
N ASN A 32 -3.23 -9.48 -0.35
CA ASN A 32 -2.10 -10.21 0.25
C ASN A 32 -0.98 -10.50 -0.75
N ILE A 33 -1.32 -10.80 -2.02
CA ILE A 33 -0.32 -10.95 -3.08
C ILE A 33 0.44 -9.64 -3.29
N ALA A 34 -0.27 -8.52 -3.39
CA ALA A 34 0.38 -7.21 -3.55
C ALA A 34 1.31 -6.89 -2.38
N ILE A 35 0.85 -7.11 -1.13
CA ILE A 35 1.68 -6.93 0.07
C ILE A 35 2.94 -7.80 0.01
N ASN A 36 2.81 -9.08 -0.36
CA ASN A 36 3.96 -9.96 -0.50
C ASN A 36 4.97 -9.45 -1.54
N GLN A 37 4.48 -8.95 -2.69
CA GLN A 37 5.33 -8.32 -3.70
C GLN A 37 6.01 -7.06 -3.17
N TYR A 38 5.30 -6.21 -2.43
CA TYR A 38 5.87 -5.02 -1.79
C TYR A 38 6.97 -5.38 -0.79
N THR A 39 6.76 -6.43 0.02
CA THR A 39 7.79 -6.94 0.94
C THR A 39 9.04 -7.38 0.20
N HIS A 40 8.91 -8.11 -0.91
CA HIS A 40 10.05 -8.53 -1.73
C HIS A 40 10.79 -7.34 -2.35
N ILE A 41 10.06 -6.34 -2.84
CA ILE A 41 10.66 -5.11 -3.40
C ILE A 41 11.47 -4.38 -2.34
N ILE A 42 10.89 -4.14 -1.16
CA ILE A 42 11.59 -3.46 -0.07
C ILE A 42 12.80 -4.24 0.40
N GLN A 43 12.70 -5.57 0.50
CA GLN A 43 13.86 -6.40 0.81
C GLN A 43 14.97 -6.21 -0.22
N GLY A 44 14.66 -6.26 -1.52
CA GLY A 44 15.63 -6.03 -2.59
C GLY A 44 16.25 -4.61 -2.55
N MET A 45 15.45 -3.59 -2.23
CA MET A 45 15.94 -2.23 -2.04
C MET A 45 16.89 -2.13 -0.83
N ILE A 46 16.57 -2.78 0.29
CA ILE A 46 17.41 -2.82 1.50
C ILE A 46 18.73 -3.55 1.22
N GLU A 47 18.67 -4.68 0.52
CA GLU A 47 19.87 -5.45 0.14
C GLU A 47 20.81 -4.63 -0.75
N ASN A 48 20.25 -3.79 -1.62
CA ASN A 48 21.01 -2.93 -2.54
C ASN A 48 21.20 -1.48 -2.04
N GLN A 49 20.84 -1.18 -0.79
CA GLN A 49 20.74 0.20 -0.29
C GLN A 49 22.03 1.00 -0.41
N THR A 50 23.19 0.36 -0.22
CA THR A 50 24.50 1.03 -0.30
C THR A 50 24.78 1.55 -1.70
N SER A 51 24.39 0.80 -2.73
CA SER A 51 24.55 1.17 -4.14
C SER A 51 23.48 2.17 -4.59
N LEU A 52 22.27 2.07 -4.04
CA LEU A 52 21.15 2.95 -4.41
C LEU A 52 21.28 4.34 -3.77
N ARG A 53 21.72 4.45 -2.51
CA ARG A 53 21.79 5.73 -1.77
C ARG A 53 22.89 6.68 -2.24
N VAL A 54 23.85 6.20 -3.03
CA VAL A 54 24.90 7.05 -3.62
C VAL A 54 24.45 7.77 -4.89
N LEU A 55 23.32 7.38 -5.45
CA LEU A 55 22.76 8.00 -6.65
C LEU A 55 22.28 9.44 -6.35
N PRO A 56 22.27 10.32 -7.36
CA PRO A 56 21.65 11.64 -7.24
C PRO A 56 20.15 11.51 -6.94
N HIS A 57 19.52 12.58 -6.47
CA HIS A 57 18.07 12.59 -6.25
C HIS A 57 17.34 12.29 -7.56
N GLN A 58 16.66 11.13 -7.61
CA GLN A 58 15.94 10.67 -8.80
C GLN A 58 14.93 9.57 -8.46
N HIS A 59 13.98 9.37 -9.37
CA HIS A 59 13.19 8.16 -9.45
C HIS A 59 14.08 6.96 -9.82
N ILE A 60 13.82 5.81 -9.21
CA ILE A 60 14.57 4.57 -9.48
C ILE A 60 13.68 3.41 -9.92
N ASP A 61 12.41 3.66 -10.24
CA ASP A 61 11.44 2.62 -10.62
C ASP A 61 11.90 1.77 -11.81
N GLU A 62 12.39 2.40 -12.89
CA GLU A 62 12.93 1.70 -14.07
C GLU A 62 14.21 0.91 -13.75
N LEU A 63 15.06 1.46 -12.87
CA LEU A 63 16.26 0.77 -12.41
C LEU A 63 15.90 -0.48 -11.59
N LEU A 64 14.93 -0.37 -10.66
CA LEU A 64 14.47 -1.49 -9.86
C LEU A 64 13.80 -2.57 -10.72
N LEU A 65 13.09 -2.18 -11.78
CA LEU A 65 12.56 -3.11 -12.78
C LEU A 65 13.69 -3.82 -13.55
N ALA A 66 14.69 -3.08 -14.03
CA ALA A 66 15.84 -3.65 -14.74
C ALA A 66 16.71 -4.57 -13.87
N MET A 67 16.74 -4.33 -12.55
CA MET A 67 17.39 -5.19 -11.56
C MET A 67 16.59 -6.45 -11.21
N GLY A 68 15.35 -6.58 -11.68
CA GLY A 68 14.43 -7.66 -11.31
C GLY A 68 13.91 -7.58 -9.87
N ILE A 69 14.06 -6.43 -9.21
CA ILE A 69 13.50 -6.18 -7.87
C ILE A 69 11.99 -5.97 -7.97
N ILE A 70 11.56 -5.14 -8.94
CA ILE A 70 10.15 -5.02 -9.29
C ILE A 70 9.77 -6.19 -10.21
N PRO A 71 8.67 -6.92 -9.93
CA PRO A 71 8.24 -8.02 -10.79
C PRO A 71 7.88 -7.57 -12.21
N GLU A 72 8.34 -8.31 -13.23
CA GLU A 72 7.95 -8.08 -14.64
C GLU A 72 6.44 -8.19 -14.89
N SER A 73 5.70 -8.82 -13.97
CA SER A 73 4.24 -8.90 -14.06
C SER A 73 3.52 -7.55 -13.92
N TRP A 74 4.20 -6.53 -13.38
CA TRP A 74 3.64 -5.20 -13.21
C TRP A 74 3.66 -4.42 -14.52
N ASN A 75 2.67 -3.56 -14.72
CA ASN A 75 2.50 -2.84 -15.97
C ASN A 75 3.21 -1.49 -15.93
N PHE A 76 4.08 -1.21 -16.90
CA PHE A 76 4.67 0.10 -17.10
C PHE A 76 3.97 0.82 -18.27
N ASP A 77 3.37 1.99 -18.00
CA ASP A 77 2.65 2.75 -19.02
C ASP A 77 3.52 3.79 -19.76
N GLY A 78 4.84 3.77 -19.54
CA GLY A 78 5.79 4.74 -20.05
C GLY A 78 6.11 5.88 -19.09
N SER A 79 5.32 6.06 -18.01
CA SER A 79 5.56 7.08 -16.98
C SER A 79 5.53 6.51 -15.57
N TYR A 80 4.66 5.54 -15.31
CA TYR A 80 4.41 4.97 -13.99
C TYR A 80 4.35 3.45 -14.05
N ILE A 81 4.77 2.83 -12.94
CA ILE A 81 4.60 1.40 -12.71
C ILE A 81 3.29 1.17 -11.97
N HIS A 82 2.49 0.22 -12.45
CA HIS A 82 1.23 -0.18 -11.87
C HIS A 82 1.29 -1.63 -11.41
N ASP A 83 0.92 -1.87 -10.15
CA ASP A 83 0.81 -3.22 -9.61
C ASP A 83 -0.39 -3.98 -10.22
N ASN A 84 -0.53 -5.25 -9.85
CA ASN A 84 -1.64 -6.09 -10.30
C ASN A 84 -3.03 -5.67 -9.75
N LEU A 85 -3.08 -4.75 -8.79
CA LEU A 85 -4.30 -4.12 -8.28
C LEU A 85 -4.63 -2.80 -9.00
N GLY A 86 -3.74 -2.31 -9.86
CA GLY A 86 -3.84 -1.01 -10.50
C GLY A 86 -3.49 0.17 -9.57
N ASN A 87 -2.72 -0.08 -8.51
CA ASN A 87 -2.07 0.96 -7.71
C ASN A 87 -0.81 1.44 -8.43
N THR A 88 -0.54 2.73 -8.36
CA THR A 88 0.67 3.31 -8.94
C THR A 88 1.79 3.33 -7.90
N ILE A 89 2.98 2.88 -8.29
CA ILE A 89 4.14 2.75 -7.42
C ILE A 89 5.22 3.71 -7.90
N THR A 90 5.84 4.42 -6.95
CA THR A 90 6.97 5.30 -7.22
C THR A 90 8.02 5.18 -6.12
N SER A 91 9.29 5.14 -6.53
CA SER A 91 10.42 4.91 -5.64
C SER A 91 11.52 5.92 -5.92
N TYR A 92 12.09 6.51 -4.86
CA TYR A 92 13.10 7.55 -4.97
C TYR A 92 14.32 7.23 -4.11
N VAL A 93 15.47 7.76 -4.52
CA VAL A 93 16.70 7.79 -3.72
C VAL A 93 17.09 9.22 -3.43
N ASN A 94 17.81 9.39 -2.32
CA ASN A 94 18.33 10.66 -1.87
C ASN A 94 17.23 11.73 -1.76
N HIS A 95 16.10 11.36 -1.14
CA HIS A 95 14.97 12.26 -0.95
C HIS A 95 15.41 13.49 -0.15
N MET A 96 15.16 14.68 -0.69
CA MET A 96 15.51 15.98 -0.07
C MET A 96 16.96 16.09 0.43
N ASN A 97 17.91 15.42 -0.24
CA ASN A 97 19.34 15.37 0.11
C ASN A 97 19.69 14.61 1.41
N GLU A 98 18.78 13.80 1.94
CA GLU A 98 18.99 13.05 3.20
C GLU A 98 19.63 11.67 2.99
N LYS A 99 20.00 11.31 1.75
CA LYS A 99 20.49 9.96 1.37
C LYS A 99 19.57 8.81 1.78
N THR A 100 18.28 9.09 1.95
CA THR A 100 17.23 8.10 2.25
C THR A 100 16.65 7.49 0.98
N MET A 101 15.95 6.38 1.12
CA MET A 101 15.09 5.84 0.06
C MET A 101 13.64 6.09 0.39
N THR A 102 12.81 6.24 -0.64
CA THR A 102 11.37 6.45 -0.54
C THR A 102 10.64 5.39 -1.33
N PHE A 103 9.56 4.87 -0.76
CA PHE A 103 8.62 4.01 -1.47
C PHE A 103 7.21 4.58 -1.26
N GLU A 104 6.52 4.88 -2.36
CA GLU A 104 5.18 5.45 -2.34
C GLU A 104 4.21 4.60 -3.17
N ILE A 105 3.03 4.38 -2.60
CA ILE A 105 1.93 3.62 -3.20
C ILE A 105 0.72 4.55 -3.31
N TYR A 106 0.28 4.82 -4.53
CA TYR A 106 -0.95 5.56 -4.83
C TYR A 106 -2.09 4.59 -5.11
N PHE A 107 -3.25 4.82 -4.48
CA PHE A 107 -4.45 4.01 -4.62
C PHE A 107 -5.71 4.89 -4.65
N GLY A 108 -6.82 4.36 -5.19
CA GLY A 108 -8.03 5.15 -5.47
C GLY A 108 -7.98 5.92 -6.81
N THR A 109 -7.00 5.64 -7.67
CA THR A 109 -6.78 6.34 -8.96
C THR A 109 -7.27 5.57 -10.19
N SER A 110 -7.55 4.27 -10.06
CA SER A 110 -7.72 3.37 -11.21
C SER A 110 -9.17 2.99 -11.48
N VAL A 111 -9.59 3.19 -12.74
CA VAL A 111 -10.86 2.71 -13.33
C VAL A 111 -10.97 1.17 -13.25
N ASN A 112 -9.85 0.47 -13.04
CA ASN A 112 -9.76 -1.00 -12.94
C ASN A 112 -9.83 -1.54 -11.51
N GLN A 113 -9.92 -0.69 -10.47
CA GLN A 113 -10.16 -1.12 -9.07
C GLN A 113 -11.62 -1.54 -8.83
N GLN A 114 -12.28 -2.09 -9.85
CA GLN A 114 -13.66 -2.53 -9.76
C GLN A 114 -13.77 -3.57 -8.64
N ASN A 115 -14.42 -3.14 -7.54
CA ASN A 115 -14.85 -3.91 -6.38
C ASN A 115 -13.89 -4.01 -5.17
N ILE A 116 -12.65 -3.51 -5.19
CA ILE A 116 -11.81 -3.52 -3.98
C ILE A 116 -11.97 -2.18 -3.23
N SER A 117 -12.22 -2.24 -1.92
CA SER A 117 -12.33 -1.02 -1.12
C SER A 117 -10.96 -0.37 -0.93
N THR A 118 -10.82 0.89 -1.33
CA THR A 118 -9.60 1.70 -1.15
C THR A 118 -9.21 1.82 0.33
N LYS A 119 -10.21 1.93 1.21
CA LYS A 119 -10.02 1.84 2.67
C LYS A 119 -9.40 0.51 3.10
N GLN A 120 -9.85 -0.62 2.55
CA GLN A 120 -9.29 -1.93 2.89
C GLN A 120 -7.84 -2.08 2.40
N ILE A 121 -7.52 -1.54 1.22
CA ILE A 121 -6.15 -1.50 0.70
C ILE A 121 -5.27 -0.69 1.67
N CYS A 122 -5.69 0.52 2.04
CA CYS A 122 -4.98 1.36 3.01
C CYS A 122 -4.74 0.62 4.34
N GLN A 123 -5.79 -0.01 4.90
CA GLN A 123 -5.68 -0.73 6.17
C GLN A 123 -4.67 -1.88 6.09
N ALA A 124 -4.71 -2.66 5.00
CA ALA A 124 -3.83 -3.80 4.81
C ALA A 124 -2.37 -3.36 4.57
N ILE A 125 -2.14 -2.33 3.76
CA ILE A 125 -0.80 -1.76 3.54
C ILE A 125 -0.20 -1.28 4.87
N ILE A 126 -0.95 -0.53 5.67
CA ILE A 126 -0.41 -0.04 6.95
C ILE A 126 -0.13 -1.20 7.89
N LYS A 127 -1.12 -2.07 8.12
CA LYS A 127 -1.05 -3.12 9.14
C LYS A 127 -0.09 -4.25 8.79
N ASP A 128 -0.14 -4.72 7.56
CA ASP A 128 0.51 -5.97 7.16
C ASP A 128 1.82 -5.74 6.38
N PHE A 129 2.14 -4.48 6.02
CA PHE A 129 3.37 -4.12 5.31
C PHE A 129 4.19 -3.01 6.01
N ILE A 130 3.62 -1.82 6.23
CA ILE A 130 4.37 -0.67 6.79
C ILE A 130 4.67 -0.87 8.28
N GLN A 131 3.68 -1.23 9.09
CA GLN A 131 3.84 -1.38 10.54
C GLN A 131 4.89 -2.44 10.93
N PRO A 132 4.96 -3.63 10.30
CA PRO A 132 6.04 -4.59 10.54
C PRO A 132 7.44 -4.04 10.27
N LEU A 133 7.56 -3.04 9.39
CA LEU A 133 8.83 -2.38 9.05
C LEU A 133 9.18 -1.22 10.00
N HIS A 134 8.51 -1.06 11.15
CA HIS A 134 8.71 0.05 12.09
C HIS A 134 10.17 0.28 12.51
N ASN A 135 11.01 -0.76 12.55
CA ASN A 135 12.43 -0.63 12.89
C ASN A 135 13.31 -0.14 11.73
N THR A 136 12.84 -0.29 10.49
CA THR A 136 13.54 0.12 9.27
C THR A 136 13.09 1.49 8.79
N ILE A 137 11.78 1.78 8.90
CA ILE A 137 11.18 3.03 8.47
C ILE A 137 11.60 4.17 9.39
N TYR A 138 11.94 5.32 8.81
CA TYR A 138 12.10 6.57 9.56
C TYR A 138 10.75 7.25 9.77
N TYR A 139 10.02 7.47 8.68
CA TYR A 139 8.72 8.11 8.68
C TYR A 139 7.82 7.52 7.62
N THR A 140 6.52 7.51 7.88
CA THR A 140 5.49 7.22 6.89
C THR A 140 4.39 8.27 6.94
N PHE A 141 3.78 8.55 5.79
CA PHE A 141 2.81 9.61 5.62
C PHE A 141 1.63 9.09 4.82
N LEU A 142 0.43 9.41 5.30
CA LEU A 142 -0.81 9.18 4.61
C LEU A 142 -1.26 10.50 4.00
N TYR A 143 -1.42 10.52 2.67
CA TYR A 143 -1.92 11.65 1.92
C TYR A 143 -3.32 11.39 1.39
N GLN A 144 -4.11 12.45 1.30
CA GLN A 144 -5.37 12.51 0.57
C GLN A 144 -5.32 13.66 -0.41
N ASN A 145 -5.50 13.40 -1.70
CA ASN A 145 -5.46 14.40 -2.78
C ASN A 145 -4.22 15.31 -2.69
N SER A 146 -3.05 14.69 -2.50
CA SER A 146 -1.74 15.35 -2.34
C SER A 146 -1.61 16.27 -1.11
N LYS A 147 -2.55 16.20 -0.15
CA LYS A 147 -2.45 16.87 1.14
C LYS A 147 -2.09 15.87 2.22
N LEU A 148 -1.08 16.21 3.02
CA LEU A 148 -0.69 15.40 4.18
C LEU A 148 -1.87 15.35 5.15
N TYR A 149 -2.29 14.14 5.52
CA TYR A 149 -3.37 13.92 6.48
C TYR A 149 -2.83 13.50 7.85
N LEU A 150 -1.93 12.51 7.86
CA LEU A 150 -1.40 11.92 9.09
C LEU A 150 -0.01 11.36 8.82
N ASN A 151 0.87 11.38 9.82
CA ASN A 151 2.18 10.76 9.72
C ASN A 151 2.55 9.96 10.98
N TRP A 152 3.34 8.92 10.77
CA TRP A 152 3.89 8.09 11.83
C TRP A 152 5.40 8.00 11.69
N GLN A 153 6.07 7.67 12.79
CA GLN A 153 7.52 7.48 12.82
C GLN A 153 7.88 6.04 13.17
N GLY A 154 9.00 5.56 12.67
CA GLY A 154 9.56 4.30 13.14
C GLY A 154 10.36 4.46 14.44
N ASP A 155 11.09 3.42 14.80
CA ASP A 155 11.82 3.35 16.08
C ASP A 155 13.05 4.26 16.12
N HIS A 156 13.61 4.58 14.96
CA HIS A 156 14.85 5.34 14.81
C HIS A 156 14.68 6.50 13.81
N PRO A 157 13.80 7.48 14.07
CA PRO A 157 13.60 8.59 13.16
C PRO A 157 14.89 9.40 12.99
N ILE A 158 15.20 9.80 11.76
CA ILE A 158 16.33 10.68 11.47
C ILE A 158 15.95 12.14 11.70
N SER A 159 16.90 12.96 12.13
CA SER A 159 16.70 14.40 12.25
C SER A 159 17.01 15.12 10.92
N GLY A 160 15.96 15.48 10.17
CA GLY A 160 16.04 16.26 8.93
C GLY A 160 15.52 17.71 9.03
N GLN A 161 15.77 18.53 8.01
CA GLN A 161 15.35 19.96 7.97
C GLN A 161 13.83 20.16 7.96
N ASN A 162 13.05 19.12 7.64
CA ASN A 162 11.59 19.17 7.57
C ASN A 162 10.94 18.10 8.47
N ASN A 163 11.51 17.83 9.65
CA ASN A 163 10.90 16.91 10.64
C ASN A 163 9.52 17.42 11.05
N ILE A 164 8.49 16.96 10.33
CA ILE A 164 7.16 16.87 10.87
C ILE A 164 7.25 15.65 11.77
N GLY A 165 7.46 15.86 13.08
CA GLY A 165 7.49 14.75 14.04
C GLY A 165 6.30 13.82 13.81
N GLY A 166 6.50 12.50 13.95
CA GLY A 166 5.41 11.56 13.80
C GLY A 166 4.37 11.78 14.89
N ASP A 167 3.09 11.73 14.56
CA ASP A 167 2.03 11.80 15.57
C ASP A 167 2.13 10.64 16.58
N LYS A 168 2.66 9.50 16.12
CA LYS A 168 2.85 8.29 16.92
C LYS A 168 3.92 7.36 16.32
N PHE A 169 4.51 6.52 17.15
CA PHE A 169 5.36 5.42 16.70
C PHE A 169 4.54 4.33 16.01
N LEU A 170 5.03 3.83 14.88
CA LEU A 170 4.38 2.79 14.07
C LEU A 170 4.06 1.52 14.87
N LYS A 171 4.98 1.07 15.72
CA LYS A 171 4.77 -0.10 16.58
C LYS A 171 3.63 0.04 17.59
N ASP A 172 3.23 1.27 17.90
CA ASP A 172 2.20 1.57 18.89
C ASP A 172 0.84 1.90 18.25
N VAL A 173 0.75 1.94 16.92
CA VAL A 173 -0.51 2.20 16.21
C VAL A 173 -1.43 0.99 16.30
N THR A 174 -2.64 1.19 16.80
CA THR A 174 -3.64 0.14 16.96
C THR A 174 -4.45 -0.09 15.67
N PRO A 175 -5.05 -1.28 15.48
CA PRO A 175 -5.92 -1.53 14.33
C PRO A 175 -7.09 -0.54 14.20
N ASP A 176 -7.62 -0.04 15.33
CA ASP A 176 -8.69 0.95 15.33
C ASP A 176 -8.23 2.33 14.86
N GLU A 177 -7.01 2.73 15.24
CA GLU A 177 -6.39 3.97 14.75
C GLU A 177 -6.11 3.88 13.24
N ILE A 178 -5.58 2.75 12.77
CA ILE A 178 -5.39 2.49 11.32
C ILE A 178 -6.73 2.61 10.59
N SER A 179 -7.78 1.98 11.12
CA SER A 179 -9.11 2.02 10.52
C SER A 179 -9.68 3.44 10.43
N LYS A 180 -9.49 4.24 11.49
CA LYS A 180 -9.88 5.66 11.50
C LYS A 180 -9.09 6.46 10.48
N ALA A 181 -7.76 6.32 10.44
CA ALA A 181 -6.90 7.02 9.49
C ALA A 181 -7.28 6.72 8.03
N CYS A 182 -7.48 5.44 7.69
CA CYS A 182 -7.87 5.01 6.35
C CYS A 182 -9.31 5.37 5.95
N SER A 183 -10.13 5.90 6.86
CA SER A 183 -11.49 6.32 6.52
C SER A 183 -11.51 7.51 5.56
N ILE A 184 -10.43 8.29 5.48
CA ILE A 184 -10.28 9.34 4.47
C ILE A 184 -10.19 8.79 3.04
N CYS A 185 -9.84 7.50 2.90
CA CYS A 185 -9.68 6.82 1.62
C CYS A 185 -10.94 6.02 1.26
N GLU A 186 -12.09 6.31 1.87
CA GLU A 186 -13.35 5.71 1.43
C GLU A 186 -13.71 6.12 0.01
N ASN A 187 -14.28 5.17 -0.73
CA ASN A 187 -14.53 5.25 -2.16
C ASN A 187 -15.47 6.42 -2.51
N ASP A 188 -14.88 7.54 -2.92
CA ASP A 188 -15.48 8.51 -3.81
C ASP A 188 -14.59 8.53 -5.06
N ASP A 189 -15.17 8.61 -6.26
CA ASP A 189 -14.47 8.57 -7.55
C ASP A 189 -13.41 9.68 -7.71
N LYS A 190 -13.36 10.61 -6.75
CA LYS A 190 -12.47 11.77 -6.69
C LYS A 190 -11.35 11.63 -5.65
N THR A 191 -11.42 10.64 -4.76
CA THR A 191 -10.49 10.54 -3.63
C THR A 191 -9.28 9.70 -4.02
N ARG A 192 -8.13 10.36 -4.12
CA ARG A 192 -6.83 9.71 -4.30
C ARG A 192 -6.11 9.68 -2.96
N CYS A 193 -5.65 8.49 -2.55
CA CYS A 193 -4.81 8.35 -1.39
C CYS A 193 -3.42 7.86 -1.78
N SER A 194 -2.42 8.25 -1.01
CA SER A 194 -1.10 7.62 -1.10
C SER A 194 -0.53 7.36 0.29
N LEU A 195 0.24 6.28 0.37
CA LEU A 195 1.09 5.98 1.51
C LEU A 195 2.53 6.04 1.03
N VAL A 196 3.31 6.92 1.65
CA VAL A 196 4.74 7.06 1.40
C VAL A 196 5.51 6.76 2.67
N PHE A 197 6.66 6.11 2.56
CA PHE A 197 7.58 5.99 3.69
C PHE A 197 9.04 6.13 3.26
N TYR A 198 9.84 6.63 4.20
CA TYR A 198 11.27 6.83 4.08
C TYR A 198 12.02 5.82 4.92
N PHE A 199 13.14 5.32 4.41
CA PHE A 199 13.98 4.37 5.12
C PHE A 199 15.46 4.41 4.73
#